data_AF-A0A183AFD8-F1
#
_entry.id   AF-A0A183AFD8-F1
#
_cell.length_a   1.000
_cell.length_b   1.000
_cell.length_c   1.000
_cell.angle_alpha   90.00
_cell.angle_beta   90.00
_cell.angle_gamma   90.00
#
_symmetry.space_group_name_H-M   'P 1'
#
loop_
_entity.id
_entity.type
_entity.pdbx_description
1 polymer ?
#
loop_
_entity_poly.entity_id
_entity_poly.type
_entity_poly.pdbx_seq_one_letter_code
_entity_poly.pdbx_strand_id
1 'polypeptide(L)'
;MPFCPLFQGDDGVVGCYYHALSGIVRVRAAYNTEDGRSTVFYNGPDENLIIDEGENLGGKYNDLDNTLQCRFRRRVKPLDMVHQLMDLTVPNSYYLIVTRGNDVLSSGFDRPFAGGESMSEQSVVLTSPVYGSMTGMSGHGSPLMKTHGCLMVLAWVLCASVGVILARYYKDMWPNSGLLGQHVWFQAHRILQACCVILTCIAIILAFIYCEGYSKASVSPYYVHPILGLIVLVLALLNPIISFCRCDVNNPNRPWFNWIHFFIGTFAHVLSVPTLMLGFRMPAAGYQLQYLNYPLWILIFFVIFQFSVELILELHGCLYYRRNKNKRRDFEYQLQQYHAAVRLGGGPKSRPPEPEPSMIVPHYQFRTPSQFRAFLMRSLMLTFLHIIGS
;
A
#
# COMPACT_ATOMS: atom_id res chain seq x y z
N MET A 1 11.10 30.04 6.71
CA MET A 1 10.29 29.89 5.49
C MET A 1 8.88 30.19 5.87
N PRO A 2 8.16 31.01 5.09
CA PRO A 2 6.97 31.68 5.57
C PRO A 2 5.91 30.67 5.98
N PHE A 3 5.35 30.93 7.16
CA PHE A 3 4.40 30.11 7.87
C PHE A 3 3.02 30.30 7.23
N CYS A 4 2.33 29.20 6.95
CA CYS A 4 0.92 29.24 6.56
C CYS A 4 0.17 28.02 7.09
N PRO A 5 -0.50 28.10 8.26
CA PRO A 5 -1.29 26.98 8.77
C PRO A 5 -2.51 26.75 7.88
N LEU A 6 -2.64 25.55 7.32
CA LEU A 6 -3.87 25.07 6.72
C LEU A 6 -4.16 23.72 7.37
N PHE A 7 -5.24 23.66 8.16
CA PHE A 7 -5.79 22.44 8.72
C PHE A 7 -7.30 22.42 8.48
N GLN A 8 -7.81 21.22 8.18
CA GLN A 8 -9.21 20.96 7.90
C GLN A 8 -10.05 21.06 9.17
N GLY A 9 -11.03 21.97 9.16
CA GLY A 9 -11.97 22.25 10.24
C GLY A 9 -12.33 23.73 10.29
N ASP A 10 -13.28 24.12 11.15
CA ASP A 10 -13.59 25.52 11.52
C ASP A 10 -12.44 26.16 12.34
N ASP A 11 -11.19 25.96 11.88
CA ASP A 11 -9.99 26.14 12.68
C ASP A 11 -9.39 27.54 12.55
N GLY A 12 -8.96 28.07 13.69
CA GLY A 12 -8.28 29.37 13.80
C GLY A 12 -6.82 29.29 13.39
N VAL A 13 -6.44 30.16 12.46
CA VAL A 13 -5.12 30.22 11.86
C VAL A 13 -4.42 31.47 12.35
N VAL A 14 -3.18 31.32 12.84
CA VAL A 14 -2.29 32.45 13.11
C VAL A 14 -0.95 32.17 12.44
N GLY A 15 -0.54 33.05 11.53
CA GLY A 15 0.65 32.83 10.73
C GLY A 15 1.44 34.10 10.51
N CYS A 16 2.71 33.92 10.16
CA CYS A 16 3.64 34.99 9.87
C CYS A 16 4.04 34.92 8.40
N TYR A 17 3.98 36.05 7.69
CA TYR A 17 4.34 36.14 6.28
C TYR A 17 5.30 37.30 6.04
N TYR A 18 6.09 37.19 4.98
CA TYR A 18 7.05 38.22 4.57
C TYR A 18 6.44 39.04 3.43
N HIS A 19 6.24 40.33 3.64
CA HIS A 19 5.64 41.23 2.65
C HIS A 19 6.72 41.73 1.69
N ALA A 20 6.83 41.09 0.51
CA ALA A 20 7.90 41.33 -0.46
C ALA A 20 8.04 42.80 -0.90
N LEU A 21 6.94 43.56 -0.94
CA LEU A 21 6.95 44.97 -1.37
C LEU A 21 7.52 45.92 -0.30
N SER A 22 7.36 45.58 0.98
CA SER A 22 7.81 46.45 2.09
C SER A 22 9.02 45.90 2.83
N GLY A 23 9.45 44.67 2.54
CA GLY A 23 10.56 44.00 3.23
C GLY A 23 10.29 43.73 4.72
N ILE A 24 9.03 43.65 5.13
CA ILE A 24 8.65 43.51 6.55
C ILE A 24 7.92 42.19 6.77
N VAL A 25 8.21 41.52 7.88
CA VAL A 25 7.46 40.35 8.34
C VAL A 25 6.25 40.82 9.16
N ARG A 26 5.07 40.32 8.81
CA ARG A 26 3.79 40.64 9.45
C ARG A 26 3.14 39.38 9.97
N VAL A 27 2.34 39.52 11.03
CA VAL A 27 1.53 38.42 11.60
C VAL A 27 0.06 38.69 11.33
N ARG A 28 -0.68 37.66 10.92
CA ARG A 28 -2.12 37.76 10.71
C ARG A 28 -2.87 36.57 11.30
N ALA A 29 -4.09 36.87 11.75
CA ALA A 29 -5.10 35.89 12.09
C ALA A 29 -5.97 35.65 10.87
N ALA A 30 -6.35 34.40 10.68
CA ALA A 30 -7.29 33.97 9.67
C ALA A 30 -8.10 32.79 10.21
N TYR A 31 -9.11 32.38 9.48
CA TYR A 31 -9.86 31.15 9.72
C TYR A 31 -10.14 30.49 8.39
N ASN A 32 -10.25 29.16 8.39
CA ASN A 32 -10.58 28.42 7.18
C ASN A 32 -12.10 28.41 6.95
N THR A 33 -12.51 28.41 5.69
CA THR A 33 -13.92 28.19 5.33
C THR A 33 -14.31 26.74 5.61
N GLU A 34 -15.61 26.46 5.84
CA GLU A 34 -16.14 25.12 6.19
C GLU A 34 -15.74 24.01 5.19
N ASP A 35 -15.46 24.37 3.94
CA ASP A 35 -15.01 23.47 2.88
C ASP A 35 -13.48 23.22 2.88
N GLY A 36 -12.73 23.86 3.79
CA GLY A 36 -11.29 23.66 4.04
C GLY A 36 -10.38 24.07 2.88
N ARG A 37 -10.91 24.82 1.90
CA ARG A 37 -10.23 25.16 0.64
C ARG A 37 -9.69 26.58 0.57
N SER A 38 -10.18 27.47 1.44
CA SER A 38 -9.77 28.86 1.47
C SER A 38 -9.59 29.38 2.89
N THR A 39 -8.63 30.29 3.05
CA THR A 39 -8.31 30.93 4.32
C THR A 39 -8.77 32.39 4.25
N VAL A 40 -9.62 32.80 5.18
CA VAL A 40 -10.20 34.14 5.27
C VAL A 40 -9.50 34.91 6.38
N PHE A 41 -8.86 36.02 6.03
CA PHE A 41 -8.22 36.88 7.01
C PHE A 41 -9.25 37.54 7.93
N TYR A 42 -8.94 37.57 9.22
CA TYR A 42 -9.71 38.32 10.19
C TYR A 42 -9.51 39.82 9.96
N ASN A 43 -10.60 40.52 9.65
CA ASN A 43 -10.66 41.98 9.49
C ASN A 43 -11.69 42.62 10.45
N GLY A 44 -11.95 41.97 11.59
CA GLY A 44 -12.91 42.47 12.57
C GLY A 44 -12.40 43.70 13.36
N PRO A 45 -13.26 44.33 14.18
CA PRO A 45 -12.95 45.57 14.88
C PRO A 45 -11.94 45.42 16.03
N ASP A 46 -11.63 44.19 16.46
CA ASP A 46 -10.59 43.94 17.48
C ASP A 46 -9.18 44.10 16.88
N GLU A 47 -8.72 45.34 16.76
CA GLU A 47 -7.36 45.70 16.32
C GLU A 47 -6.27 45.15 17.27
N ASN A 48 -6.63 44.80 18.51
CA ASN A 48 -5.73 44.27 19.53
C ASN A 48 -5.72 42.73 19.59
N LEU A 49 -6.37 42.04 18.66
CA LEU A 49 -6.39 40.58 18.62
C LEU A 49 -4.98 40.02 18.46
N ILE A 50 -4.17 40.62 17.57
CA ILE A 50 -2.76 40.28 17.33
C ILE A 50 -1.94 41.57 17.38
N ILE A 51 -0.88 41.55 18.20
CA ILE A 51 0.08 42.63 18.32
C ILE A 51 1.44 42.07 17.87
N ASP A 52 1.92 42.53 16.73
CA ASP A 52 3.21 42.14 16.15
C ASP A 52 4.26 43.26 16.18
N GLU A 53 3.92 44.45 16.68
CA GLU A 53 4.84 45.58 16.86
C GLU A 53 5.06 45.89 18.34
N GLY A 54 6.31 46.22 18.73
CA GLY A 54 6.66 46.62 20.10
C GLY A 54 7.98 46.04 20.60
N GLU A 55 8.30 46.32 21.87
CA GLU A 55 9.52 45.81 22.50
C GLU A 55 9.50 44.28 22.56
N ASN A 56 10.54 43.64 22.02
CA ASN A 56 10.63 42.19 21.87
C ASN A 56 9.48 41.57 21.05
N LEU A 57 8.90 42.27 20.07
CA LEU A 57 7.94 41.73 19.10
C LEU A 57 8.42 42.01 17.66
N GLY A 58 7.76 41.40 16.68
CA GLY A 58 8.05 41.56 15.27
C GLY A 58 8.61 40.30 14.64
N GLY A 59 9.01 40.41 13.37
CA GLY A 59 9.58 39.30 12.64
C GLY A 59 10.79 39.69 11.82
N LYS A 60 11.60 38.67 11.53
CA LYS A 60 12.79 38.76 10.71
C LYS A 60 12.75 37.66 9.67
N TYR A 61 13.08 38.04 8.44
CA TYR A 61 13.33 37.10 7.36
C TYR A 61 14.84 37.04 7.13
N ASN A 62 15.39 35.83 7.11
CA ASN A 62 16.80 35.58 6.80
C ASN A 62 16.87 34.92 5.43
N ASP A 63 17.35 35.68 4.44
CA ASP A 63 17.44 35.26 3.04
C ASP A 63 18.42 34.10 2.82
N LEU A 64 19.46 33.96 3.64
CA LEU A 64 20.51 32.94 3.47
C LEU A 64 19.98 31.53 3.78
N ASP A 65 19.21 31.42 4.87
CA ASP A 65 18.63 30.16 5.33
C ASP A 65 17.15 30.03 4.93
N ASN A 66 16.63 31.02 4.20
CA ASN A 66 15.20 31.25 3.96
C ASN A 66 14.36 31.18 5.25
N THR A 67 14.89 31.48 6.44
CA THR A 67 14.16 31.31 7.71
C THR A 67 13.29 32.51 8.04
N LEU A 68 12.07 32.25 8.54
CA LEU A 68 11.15 33.30 8.98
C LEU A 68 10.98 33.11 10.48
N GLN A 69 11.34 34.13 11.24
CA GLN A 69 11.11 34.17 12.66
C GLN A 69 10.11 35.29 12.96
N CYS A 70 9.12 35.00 13.79
CA CYS A 70 8.18 35.99 14.25
C CYS A 70 7.88 35.81 15.73
N ARG A 71 7.60 36.92 16.39
CA ARG A 71 7.20 36.97 17.79
C ARG A 71 6.07 37.98 17.89
N PHE A 72 4.93 37.52 18.38
CA PHE A 72 3.72 38.30 18.48
C PHE A 72 3.02 38.01 19.80
N ARG A 73 2.11 38.90 20.19
CA ARG A 73 1.16 38.66 21.27
C ARG A 73 -0.23 38.50 20.67
N ARG A 74 -1.01 37.60 21.24
CA ARG A 74 -2.39 37.37 20.84
C ARG A 74 -3.29 37.40 22.06
N ARG A 75 -4.49 37.95 21.93
CA ARG A 75 -5.53 37.86 22.96
C ARG A 75 -5.98 36.40 23.14
N VAL A 76 -6.02 35.93 24.38
CA VAL A 76 -6.38 34.54 24.74
C VAL A 76 -7.78 34.18 24.25
N LYS A 77 -8.76 35.04 24.50
CA LYS A 77 -10.14 34.89 24.04
C LYS A 77 -10.46 35.99 23.02
N PRO A 78 -10.73 35.65 21.74
CA PRO A 78 -11.20 36.62 20.76
C PRO A 78 -12.47 37.34 21.23
N LEU A 79 -12.65 38.62 20.87
CA LEU A 79 -13.91 39.32 21.12
C LEU A 79 -14.99 38.89 20.11
N ASP A 80 -14.58 38.75 18.85
CA ASP A 80 -15.42 38.30 17.73
C ASP A 80 -14.92 36.96 17.19
N MET A 81 -15.83 36.18 16.59
CA MET A 81 -15.49 34.90 15.94
C MET A 81 -14.75 33.89 16.86
N VAL A 82 -15.19 33.78 18.13
CA VAL A 82 -14.57 32.93 19.17
C VAL A 82 -14.44 31.47 18.74
N HIS A 83 -15.42 30.96 17.98
CA HIS A 83 -15.42 29.58 17.49
C HIS A 83 -14.39 29.39 16.38
N GLN A 84 -14.27 30.37 15.46
CA GLN A 84 -13.37 30.29 14.32
C GLN A 84 -11.92 30.63 14.66
N LEU A 85 -11.65 31.50 15.64
CA LEU A 85 -10.29 31.90 16.04
C LEU A 85 -9.76 31.12 17.26
N MET A 86 -10.58 30.25 17.83
CA MET A 86 -10.30 29.40 19.00
C MET A 86 -10.06 30.17 20.31
N ASP A 87 -10.77 29.78 21.36
CA ASP A 87 -10.59 30.32 22.71
C ASP A 87 -9.44 29.60 23.45
N LEU A 88 -8.32 30.30 23.66
CA LEU A 88 -7.14 29.73 24.31
C LEU A 88 -7.23 29.71 25.85
N THR A 89 -8.37 30.09 26.44
CA THR A 89 -8.53 30.10 27.90
C THR A 89 -8.46 28.67 28.48
N VAL A 90 -7.73 28.51 29.59
CA VAL A 90 -7.68 27.26 30.37
C VAL A 90 -9.11 26.88 30.80
N PRO A 91 -9.59 25.63 30.61
CA PRO A 91 -8.83 24.40 30.38
C PRO A 91 -8.70 23.96 28.91
N ASN A 92 -8.98 24.83 27.93
CA ASN A 92 -8.95 24.43 26.52
C ASN A 92 -7.52 24.07 26.09
N SER A 93 -7.37 22.89 25.48
CA SER A 93 -6.10 22.40 24.94
C SER A 93 -6.26 22.04 23.47
N TYR A 94 -5.28 22.41 22.65
CA TYR A 94 -5.33 22.24 21.20
C TYR A 94 -4.12 21.49 20.69
N TYR A 95 -4.31 20.73 19.61
CA TYR A 95 -3.18 20.17 18.88
C TYR A 95 -2.51 21.28 18.08
N LEU A 96 -1.20 21.40 18.23
CA LEU A 96 -0.40 22.39 17.53
C LEU A 96 0.00 21.85 16.18
N ILE A 97 0.06 22.76 15.24
CA ILE A 97 -0.16 22.47 13.86
C ILE A 97 0.71 23.49 13.13
N VAL A 98 1.77 23.00 12.50
CA VAL A 98 2.86 23.82 11.95
C VAL A 98 3.06 23.45 10.51
N THR A 99 3.18 24.46 9.67
CA THR A 99 3.17 24.29 8.22
C THR A 99 4.16 25.23 7.54
N ARG A 100 4.68 24.81 6.38
CA ARG A 100 5.65 25.57 5.58
C ARG A 100 5.11 25.85 4.18
N GLY A 101 5.22 27.10 3.73
CA GLY A 101 4.98 27.49 2.34
C GLY A 101 6.25 27.41 1.48
N ASN A 102 6.05 27.37 0.15
CA ASN A 102 7.13 27.37 -0.85
C ASN A 102 7.59 28.77 -1.27
N ASP A 103 6.65 29.71 -1.37
CA ASP A 103 6.92 31.02 -1.97
C ASP A 103 6.70 32.16 -0.99
N VAL A 104 7.51 33.21 -1.14
CA VAL A 104 7.25 34.51 -0.50
C VAL A 104 6.10 35.16 -1.27
N LEU A 105 4.90 35.12 -0.70
CA LEU A 105 3.77 35.86 -1.23
C LEU A 105 3.85 37.34 -0.87
N SER A 106 3.34 38.19 -1.76
CA SER A 106 3.31 39.64 -1.55
C SER A 106 2.31 40.08 -0.49
N SER A 107 1.23 39.33 -0.21
CA SER A 107 0.11 39.86 0.59
C SER A 107 -0.59 38.87 1.53
N GLY A 108 -0.10 37.62 1.69
CA GLY A 108 -0.79 36.67 2.55
C GLY A 108 -0.21 35.26 2.63
N PHE A 109 -1.13 34.34 2.94
CA PHE A 109 -0.95 32.91 3.14
C PHE A 109 -1.25 32.17 1.83
N ASP A 110 -0.38 31.26 1.39
CA ASP A 110 -0.66 30.36 0.25
C ASP A 110 -0.92 28.95 0.74
N ARG A 111 -1.37 28.07 -0.17
CA ARG A 111 -1.41 26.63 0.08
C ARG A 111 -0.07 26.13 0.65
N PRO A 112 -0.10 25.32 1.73
CA PRO A 112 1.10 24.77 2.31
C PRO A 112 1.82 23.92 1.27
N PHE A 113 3.15 23.88 1.38
CA PHE A 113 3.96 22.96 0.61
C PHE A 113 3.53 21.53 0.91
N ALA A 114 3.46 20.71 -0.13
CA ALA A 114 3.22 19.28 -0.03
C ALA A 114 4.24 18.61 0.93
N GLY A 115 3.78 18.23 2.13
CA GLY A 115 4.62 17.62 3.17
C GLY A 115 5.29 18.61 4.11
N GLY A 116 4.96 19.89 4.03
CA GLY A 116 5.42 20.93 4.93
C GLY A 116 4.66 20.99 6.26
N GLU A 117 3.86 19.98 6.62
CA GLU A 117 2.93 20.01 7.76
C GLU A 117 3.42 19.10 8.90
N SER A 118 3.23 19.53 10.15
CA SER A 118 3.56 18.77 11.36
C SER A 118 2.52 19.08 12.44
N MET A 119 2.17 18.06 13.22
CA MET A 119 1.21 18.15 14.30
C MET A 119 1.87 17.72 15.61
N SER A 120 1.51 18.36 16.73
CA SER A 120 1.96 17.94 18.06
C SER A 120 1.40 16.57 18.42
N GLU A 121 2.20 15.75 19.10
CA GLU A 121 1.76 14.41 19.54
C GLU A 121 0.67 14.47 20.62
N GLN A 122 0.63 15.56 21.38
CA GLN A 122 -0.32 15.80 22.47
C GLN A 122 -0.98 17.16 22.32
N SER A 123 -2.18 17.30 22.87
CA SER A 123 -2.87 18.59 22.97
C SER A 123 -2.16 19.46 24.01
N VAL A 124 -1.93 20.73 23.67
CA VAL A 124 -1.16 21.66 24.47
C VAL A 124 -2.03 22.83 24.90
N VAL A 125 -1.82 23.30 26.14
CA VAL A 125 -2.43 24.53 26.67
C VAL A 125 -1.52 25.71 26.33
N LEU A 126 -1.96 26.53 25.36
CA LEU A 126 -1.16 27.61 24.77
C LEU A 126 -0.89 28.80 25.69
N THR A 127 -1.57 28.91 26.83
CA THR A 127 -1.33 29.95 27.84
C THR A 127 -0.21 29.59 28.84
N SER A 128 0.39 28.41 28.72
CA SER A 128 1.51 27.96 29.55
C SER A 128 2.82 27.91 28.75
N PRO A 129 3.99 28.18 29.34
CA PRO A 129 5.26 28.08 28.63
C PRO A 129 5.50 26.65 28.10
N VAL A 130 5.41 26.49 26.78
CA VAL A 130 5.69 25.22 26.11
C VAL A 130 7.20 25.09 25.92
N TYR A 131 7.91 24.56 26.91
CA TYR A 131 9.32 24.23 26.78
C TYR A 131 9.48 22.90 26.01
N GLY A 132 10.30 22.90 24.95
CA GLY A 132 10.76 21.66 24.31
C GLY A 132 9.83 21.00 23.29
N SER A 133 8.71 21.62 22.89
CA SER A 133 7.91 21.13 21.76
C SER A 133 8.58 21.51 20.43
N MET A 134 9.68 20.82 20.08
CA MET A 134 10.28 20.89 18.75
C MET A 134 9.48 20.00 17.80
N THR A 135 8.54 20.57 17.04
CA THR A 135 8.00 19.91 15.85
C THR A 135 9.07 19.96 14.76
N GLY A 136 10.00 19.00 14.77
CA GLY A 136 11.06 18.86 13.78
C GLY A 136 10.46 18.41 12.44
N MET A 137 10.37 19.35 11.49
CA MET A 137 9.73 19.12 10.19
C MET A 137 10.70 18.44 9.22
N SER A 138 10.40 17.19 8.84
CA SER A 138 11.02 16.54 7.68
C SER A 138 10.03 16.56 6.52
N GLY A 139 10.17 17.52 5.61
CA GLY A 139 9.29 17.70 4.43
C GLY A 139 9.42 16.63 3.34
N HIS A 140 10.06 15.52 3.64
CA HIS A 140 10.16 14.35 2.79
C HIS A 140 9.65 13.20 3.64
N GLY A 141 8.70 12.40 3.12
CA GLY A 141 8.40 11.10 3.70
C GLY A 141 9.73 10.40 3.99
N SER A 142 9.89 9.91 5.22
CA SER A 142 11.18 9.45 5.73
C SER A 142 11.87 8.60 4.67
N PRO A 143 13.12 8.91 4.26
CA PRO A 143 13.81 8.10 3.24
C PRO A 143 13.77 6.61 3.60
N LEU A 144 13.85 6.32 4.90
CA LEU A 144 13.74 4.99 5.46
C LEU A 144 12.35 4.36 5.26
N MET A 145 11.26 5.14 5.42
CA MET A 145 9.89 4.67 5.17
C MET A 145 9.54 4.59 3.68
N LYS A 146 10.14 5.44 2.84
CA LYS A 146 10.07 5.31 1.38
C LYS A 146 10.77 4.03 0.92
N THR A 147 11.95 3.75 1.45
CA THR A 147 12.66 2.47 1.20
C THR A 147 11.83 1.28 1.68
N HIS A 148 11.23 1.34 2.87
CA HIS A 148 10.27 0.34 3.34
C HIS A 148 9.15 0.09 2.31
N GLY A 149 8.48 1.15 1.84
CA GLY A 149 7.42 1.04 0.84
C GLY A 149 7.90 0.43 -0.48
N CYS A 150 9.05 0.87 -1.00
CA CYS A 150 9.65 0.33 -2.22
C CYS A 150 9.98 -1.17 -2.09
N LEU A 151 10.55 -1.58 -0.96
CA LEU A 151 10.87 -2.98 -0.69
C LEU A 151 9.59 -3.83 -0.61
N MET A 152 8.52 -3.32 0.01
CA MET A 152 7.22 -4.01 0.08
C MET A 152 6.57 -4.16 -1.29
N VAL A 153 6.65 -3.13 -2.15
CA VAL A 153 6.17 -3.23 -3.54
C VAL A 153 6.99 -4.28 -4.30
N LEU A 154 8.33 -4.24 -4.23
CA LEU A 154 9.18 -5.23 -4.88
C LEU A 154 8.90 -6.66 -4.38
N ALA A 155 8.69 -6.83 -3.08
CA ALA A 155 8.40 -8.13 -2.48
C ALA A 155 7.05 -8.69 -2.98
N TRP A 156 5.97 -7.93 -2.82
CA TRP A 156 4.61 -8.45 -2.97
C TRP A 156 4.05 -8.27 -4.39
N VAL A 157 4.28 -7.11 -5.00
CA VAL A 157 3.79 -6.80 -6.35
C VAL A 157 4.60 -7.58 -7.38
N LEU A 158 5.93 -7.57 -7.27
CA LEU A 158 6.81 -8.24 -8.24
C LEU A 158 7.12 -9.69 -7.84
N CYS A 159 7.88 -9.92 -6.76
CA CYS A 159 8.40 -11.26 -6.47
C CYS A 159 7.28 -12.27 -6.17
N ALA A 160 6.34 -11.95 -5.29
CA ALA A 160 5.28 -12.87 -4.90
C ALA A 160 4.32 -13.17 -6.06
N SER A 161 3.86 -12.15 -6.80
CA SER A 161 2.94 -12.33 -7.94
C SER A 161 3.55 -13.18 -9.06
N VAL A 162 4.80 -12.90 -9.45
CA VAL A 162 5.51 -13.70 -10.45
C VAL A 162 5.74 -15.13 -9.93
N GLY A 163 6.10 -15.28 -8.65
CA GLY A 163 6.29 -16.57 -8.01
C GLY A 163 5.02 -17.43 -8.01
N VAL A 164 3.84 -16.83 -7.78
CA VAL A 164 2.54 -17.52 -7.81
C VAL A 164 2.19 -17.96 -9.24
N ILE A 165 2.34 -17.07 -10.23
CA ILE A 165 2.10 -17.39 -11.64
C ILE A 165 2.98 -18.57 -12.08
N LEU A 166 4.28 -18.52 -11.79
CA LEU A 166 5.22 -19.59 -12.16
C LEU A 166 4.84 -20.93 -11.54
N ALA A 167 4.53 -20.94 -10.25
CA ALA A 167 4.15 -22.16 -9.55
C ALA A 167 2.79 -22.72 -10.00
N ARG A 168 1.88 -21.90 -10.54
CA ARG A 168 0.56 -22.37 -10.98
C ARG A 168 0.53 -22.81 -12.44
N TYR A 169 1.13 -22.02 -13.34
CA TYR A 169 0.93 -22.16 -14.79
C TYR A 169 2.14 -22.70 -15.56
N TYR A 170 3.34 -22.62 -14.99
CA TYR A 170 4.59 -22.90 -15.72
C TYR A 170 5.30 -24.20 -15.27
N LYS A 171 4.62 -25.07 -14.51
CA LYS A 171 5.22 -26.32 -14.01
C LYS A 171 5.78 -27.21 -15.12
N ASP A 172 5.06 -27.30 -16.23
CA ASP A 172 5.34 -28.25 -17.30
C ASP A 172 5.97 -27.60 -18.55
N MET A 173 6.35 -26.31 -18.47
CA MET A 173 6.93 -25.60 -19.63
C MET A 173 8.40 -26.01 -19.90
N TRP A 174 9.09 -26.53 -18.89
CA TRP A 174 10.48 -27.01 -18.99
C TRP A 174 10.64 -28.42 -18.42
N PRO A 175 10.07 -29.45 -19.07
CA PRO A 175 10.08 -30.80 -18.55
C PRO A 175 11.49 -31.42 -18.55
N ASN A 176 12.35 -31.01 -19.49
CA ASN A 176 13.69 -31.57 -19.70
C ASN A 176 14.82 -30.67 -19.20
N SER A 177 14.50 -29.51 -18.61
CA SER A 177 15.50 -28.58 -18.09
C SER A 177 15.43 -28.54 -16.56
N GLY A 178 16.57 -28.79 -15.93
CA GLY A 178 16.76 -28.64 -14.50
C GLY A 178 17.64 -27.44 -14.20
N LEU A 179 17.29 -26.67 -13.18
CA LEU A 179 18.16 -25.65 -12.60
C LEU A 179 18.64 -26.20 -11.25
N LEU A 180 19.96 -26.30 -11.03
CA LEU A 180 20.53 -26.81 -9.78
C LEU A 180 19.92 -28.16 -9.32
N GLY A 181 19.66 -29.08 -10.26
CA GLY A 181 19.15 -30.43 -9.97
C GLY A 181 17.65 -30.52 -9.62
N GLN A 182 16.88 -29.45 -9.85
CA GLN A 182 15.43 -29.43 -9.64
C GLN A 182 14.71 -28.80 -10.86
N HIS A 183 13.40 -29.01 -10.99
CA HIS A 183 12.63 -28.38 -12.07
C HIS A 183 12.74 -26.85 -12.02
N VAL A 184 12.90 -26.21 -13.19
CA VAL A 184 13.12 -24.75 -13.31
C VAL A 184 12.04 -23.95 -12.58
N TRP A 185 10.76 -24.30 -12.76
CA TRP A 185 9.64 -23.61 -12.10
C TRP A 185 9.75 -23.64 -10.57
N PHE A 186 10.21 -24.77 -10.01
CA PHE A 186 10.29 -24.97 -8.57
C PHE A 186 11.41 -24.12 -7.96
N GLN A 187 12.55 -24.06 -8.64
CA GLN A 187 13.66 -23.23 -8.20
C GLN A 187 13.38 -21.75 -8.37
N ALA A 188 12.79 -21.35 -9.50
CA ALA A 188 12.39 -19.97 -9.73
C ALA A 188 11.36 -19.50 -8.69
N HIS A 189 10.34 -20.32 -8.39
CA HIS A 189 9.39 -20.04 -7.32
C HIS A 189 10.10 -19.89 -5.97
N ARG A 190 10.96 -20.84 -5.60
CA ARG A 190 11.70 -20.78 -4.33
C ARG A 190 12.55 -19.52 -4.20
N ILE A 191 13.29 -19.15 -5.25
CA ILE A 191 14.13 -17.96 -5.26
C ILE A 191 13.28 -16.71 -5.10
N LEU A 192 12.19 -16.57 -5.87
CA LEU A 192 11.30 -15.42 -5.79
C LEU A 192 10.61 -15.30 -4.43
N GLN A 193 10.14 -16.41 -3.87
CA GLN A 193 9.51 -16.40 -2.54
C GLN A 193 10.54 -16.13 -1.43
N ALA A 194 11.77 -16.65 -1.55
CA ALA A 194 12.85 -16.32 -0.62
C ALA A 194 13.20 -14.83 -0.68
N CYS A 195 13.32 -14.25 -1.89
CA CYS A 195 13.49 -12.81 -2.06
C CYS A 195 12.34 -12.02 -1.44
N CYS A 196 11.09 -12.43 -1.66
CA CYS A 196 9.91 -11.80 -1.05
C CYS A 196 10.01 -11.76 0.48
N VAL A 197 10.35 -12.89 1.11
CA VAL A 197 10.50 -12.98 2.57
C VAL A 197 11.65 -12.10 3.07
N ILE A 198 12.82 -12.15 2.43
CA ILE A 198 13.99 -11.35 2.83
C ILE A 198 13.68 -9.85 2.72
N LEU A 199 13.12 -9.41 1.60
CA LEU A 199 12.73 -8.01 1.39
C LEU A 199 11.68 -7.56 2.40
N THR A 200 10.70 -8.42 2.72
CA THR A 200 9.68 -8.15 3.75
C THR A 200 10.31 -8.00 5.13
N CYS A 201 11.22 -8.90 5.52
CA CYS A 201 11.93 -8.82 6.81
C CYS A 201 12.74 -7.52 6.92
N ILE A 202 13.52 -7.18 5.89
CA ILE A 202 14.31 -5.94 5.86
C ILE A 202 13.37 -4.73 5.96
N ALA A 203 12.29 -4.70 5.17
CA ALA A 203 11.33 -3.60 5.20
C ALA A 203 10.68 -3.44 6.58
N ILE A 204 10.25 -4.53 7.22
CA ILE A 204 9.68 -4.45 8.58
C ILE A 204 10.74 -3.98 9.59
N ILE A 205 11.99 -4.46 9.52
CA ILE A 205 13.08 -3.96 10.38
C ILE A 205 13.24 -2.44 10.21
N LEU A 206 13.22 -1.92 8.98
CA LEU A 206 13.23 -0.48 8.74
C LEU A 206 12.04 0.21 9.43
N ALA A 207 10.83 -0.33 9.33
CA ALA A 207 9.66 0.26 9.99
C ALA A 207 9.80 0.28 11.53
N PHE A 208 10.37 -0.75 12.14
CA PHE A 208 10.65 -0.80 13.59
C PHE A 208 11.74 0.20 14.00
N ILE A 209 12.80 0.34 13.20
CA ILE A 209 13.85 1.35 13.44
C ILE A 209 13.25 2.76 13.37
N TYR A 210 12.41 3.03 12.37
CA TYR A 210 11.75 4.32 12.22
C TYR A 210 10.83 4.66 13.40
N CYS A 211 10.05 3.68 13.86
CA CYS A 211 9.10 3.88 14.96
C CYS A 211 9.74 3.80 16.35
N GLU A 212 11.04 3.51 16.45
CA GLU A 212 11.74 3.16 17.70
C GLU A 212 11.02 2.04 18.48
N GLY A 213 10.45 1.07 17.77
CA GLY A 213 9.60 0.02 18.32
C GLY A 213 8.32 -0.20 17.52
N TYR A 214 7.24 -0.59 18.19
CA TYR A 214 5.94 -0.75 17.55
C TYR A 214 5.31 0.61 17.21
N SER A 215 4.54 0.66 16.13
CA SER A 215 3.90 1.90 15.69
C SER A 215 2.96 2.47 16.76
N LYS A 216 3.11 3.77 17.05
CA LYS A 216 2.26 4.53 17.99
C LYS A 216 1.00 5.09 17.32
N ALA A 217 0.73 4.76 16.05
CA ALA A 217 -0.46 5.23 15.34
C ALA A 217 -1.72 4.70 16.04
N SER A 218 -2.55 5.61 16.58
CA SER A 218 -3.78 5.30 17.31
C SER A 218 -5.05 5.70 16.56
N VAL A 219 -4.94 6.55 15.55
CA VAL A 219 -6.06 7.07 14.76
C VAL A 219 -6.44 6.08 13.65
N SER A 220 -7.73 5.83 13.48
CA SER A 220 -8.26 5.04 12.36
C SER A 220 -8.14 5.80 11.04
N PRO A 221 -7.74 5.20 9.92
CA PRO A 221 -7.43 3.77 9.71
C PRO A 221 -5.93 3.42 9.88
N TYR A 222 -5.09 4.34 10.36
CA TYR A 222 -3.62 4.20 10.34
C TYR A 222 -3.10 3.08 11.25
N TYR A 223 -3.74 2.82 12.38
CA TYR A 223 -3.33 1.74 13.29
C TYR A 223 -3.51 0.33 12.68
N VAL A 224 -4.34 0.18 11.63
CA VAL A 224 -4.62 -1.10 10.99
C VAL A 224 -3.43 -1.59 10.15
N HIS A 225 -2.70 -0.67 9.52
CA HIS A 225 -1.54 -1.00 8.68
C HIS A 225 -0.47 -1.84 9.39
N PRO A 226 0.08 -1.45 10.56
CA PRO A 226 1.10 -2.24 11.25
C PRO A 226 0.56 -3.59 11.77
N ILE A 227 -0.73 -3.69 12.12
CA ILE A 227 -1.36 -4.95 12.52
C ILE A 227 -1.39 -5.92 11.33
N LEU A 228 -1.92 -5.48 10.19
CA LEU A 228 -1.96 -6.31 8.98
C LEU A 228 -0.56 -6.65 8.48
N GLY A 229 0.38 -5.69 8.53
CA GLY A 229 1.78 -5.91 8.16
C GLY A 229 2.46 -7.01 8.98
N LEU A 230 2.21 -7.07 10.29
CA LEU A 230 2.73 -8.16 11.14
C LEU A 230 2.05 -9.51 10.86
N ILE A 231 0.74 -9.52 10.60
CA ILE A 231 0.03 -10.74 10.20
C ILE A 231 0.63 -11.28 8.89
N VAL A 232 0.83 -10.41 7.90
CA VAL A 232 1.45 -10.76 6.61
C VAL A 232 2.88 -11.27 6.81
N LEU A 233 3.68 -10.65 7.68
CA LEU A 233 5.03 -11.12 8.01
C LEU A 233 5.01 -12.54 8.61
N VAL A 234 4.13 -12.79 9.59
CA VAL A 234 4.01 -14.10 10.24
C VAL A 234 3.63 -15.16 9.21
N LEU A 235 2.64 -14.89 8.36
CA LEU A 235 2.23 -15.82 7.30
C LEU A 235 3.36 -16.05 6.27
N ALA A 236 4.09 -14.99 5.89
CA ALA A 236 5.22 -15.05 4.97
C ALA A 236 6.38 -15.89 5.53
N LEU A 237 6.61 -15.90 6.85
CA LEU A 237 7.61 -16.74 7.52
C LEU A 237 7.13 -18.17 7.75
N LEU A 238 5.84 -18.37 8.07
CA LEU A 238 5.27 -19.70 8.28
C LEU A 238 5.31 -20.54 7.00
N ASN A 239 5.03 -19.93 5.84
CA ASN A 239 4.95 -20.67 4.59
C ASN A 239 6.25 -21.39 4.16
N PRO A 240 7.45 -20.78 4.24
CA PRO A 240 8.71 -21.47 4.00
C PRO A 240 9.07 -22.46 5.13
N ILE A 241 8.74 -22.18 6.39
CA ILE A 241 8.95 -23.14 7.50
C ILE A 241 8.19 -24.45 7.21
N ILE A 242 6.93 -24.34 6.82
CA ILE A 242 6.12 -25.49 6.40
C ILE A 242 6.75 -26.20 5.20
N SER A 243 7.30 -25.43 4.26
CA SER A 243 8.02 -25.96 3.09
C SER A 243 9.30 -26.71 3.42
N PHE A 244 9.99 -26.39 4.53
CA PHE A 244 11.12 -27.19 5.03
C PHE A 244 10.65 -28.54 5.60
N CYS A 245 9.45 -28.60 6.17
CA CYS A 245 8.81 -29.85 6.59
C CYS A 245 8.13 -30.61 5.44
N ARG A 246 8.45 -30.30 4.17
CA ARG A 246 7.85 -30.94 2.99
C ARG A 246 8.14 -32.44 2.98
N CYS A 247 7.08 -33.24 2.90
CA CYS A 247 7.15 -34.68 2.73
C CYS A 247 7.46 -35.09 1.27
N ASP A 248 7.95 -36.32 1.11
CA ASP A 248 8.25 -36.92 -0.20
C ASP A 248 7.04 -36.90 -1.15
N VAL A 249 7.29 -36.94 -2.47
CA VAL A 249 6.26 -36.95 -3.52
C VAL A 249 5.26 -38.09 -3.35
N ASN A 250 5.70 -39.25 -2.86
CA ASN A 250 4.86 -40.43 -2.72
C ASN A 250 4.23 -40.58 -1.33
N ASN A 251 4.44 -39.61 -0.42
CA ASN A 251 3.93 -39.68 0.95
C ASN A 251 2.41 -39.39 1.01
N PRO A 252 1.61 -40.16 1.77
CA PRO A 252 0.16 -39.93 1.91
C PRO A 252 -0.20 -38.55 2.49
N ASN A 253 0.70 -37.91 3.23
CA ASN A 253 0.48 -36.57 3.79
C ASN A 253 0.78 -35.44 2.79
N ARG A 254 1.27 -35.75 1.58
CA ARG A 254 1.60 -34.76 0.55
C ARG A 254 0.43 -33.87 0.14
N PRO A 255 -0.82 -34.37 -0.02
CA PRO A 255 -1.97 -33.52 -0.29
C PRO A 255 -2.24 -32.50 0.83
N TRP A 256 -2.12 -32.90 2.10
CA TRP A 256 -2.29 -32.00 3.25
C TRP A 256 -1.25 -30.89 3.26
N PHE A 257 0.03 -31.25 3.09
CA PHE A 257 1.11 -30.27 2.94
C PHE A 257 0.80 -29.26 1.82
N ASN A 258 0.40 -29.76 0.65
CA ASN A 258 0.11 -28.91 -0.51
C ASN A 258 -1.04 -27.93 -0.21
N TRP A 259 -2.10 -28.39 0.44
CA TRP A 259 -3.24 -27.55 0.82
C TRP A 259 -2.86 -26.48 1.83
N ILE A 260 -2.16 -26.86 2.90
CA ILE A 260 -1.73 -25.93 3.95
C ILE A 260 -0.80 -24.86 3.38
N HIS A 261 0.22 -25.27 2.63
CA HIS A 261 1.15 -24.35 1.96
C HIS A 261 0.43 -23.40 0.99
N PHE A 262 -0.53 -23.94 0.22
CA PHE A 262 -1.34 -23.15 -0.70
C PHE A 262 -2.19 -22.11 0.03
N PHE A 263 -2.92 -22.50 1.08
CA PHE A 263 -3.80 -21.58 1.81
C PHE A 263 -3.03 -20.49 2.52
N ILE A 264 -1.96 -20.83 3.24
CA ILE A 264 -1.16 -19.83 3.97
C ILE A 264 -0.52 -18.84 3.00
N GLY A 265 0.07 -19.34 1.91
CA GLY A 265 0.65 -18.47 0.87
C GLY A 265 -0.38 -17.57 0.20
N THR A 266 -1.54 -18.11 -0.14
CA THR A 266 -2.63 -17.33 -0.79
C THR A 266 -3.18 -16.28 0.16
N PHE A 267 -3.38 -16.62 1.44
CA PHE A 267 -3.89 -15.69 2.43
C PHE A 267 -2.90 -14.54 2.70
N ALA A 268 -1.60 -14.84 2.78
CA ALA A 268 -0.57 -13.82 2.88
C ALA A 268 -0.59 -12.85 1.67
N HIS A 269 -0.68 -13.38 0.45
CA HIS A 269 -0.70 -12.59 -0.77
C HIS A 269 -1.94 -11.68 -0.84
N VAL A 270 -3.13 -12.21 -0.51
CA VAL A 270 -4.38 -11.43 -0.48
C VAL A 270 -4.32 -10.32 0.58
N LEU A 271 -3.85 -10.61 1.79
CA LEU A 271 -3.73 -9.60 2.85
C LEU A 271 -2.67 -8.53 2.56
N SER A 272 -1.66 -8.83 1.73
CA SER A 272 -0.65 -7.84 1.36
C SER A 272 -1.24 -6.64 0.60
N VAL A 273 -2.31 -6.85 -0.17
CA VAL A 273 -2.96 -5.79 -0.99
C VAL A 273 -3.55 -4.67 -0.14
N PRO A 274 -4.51 -4.92 0.80
CA PRO A 274 -5.01 -3.85 1.67
C PRO A 274 -3.92 -3.28 2.57
N THR A 275 -2.90 -4.08 2.94
CA THR A 275 -1.75 -3.59 3.72
C THR A 275 -0.95 -2.54 2.94
N LEU A 276 -0.68 -2.77 1.66
CA LEU A 276 -0.01 -1.82 0.76
C LEU A 276 -0.87 -0.55 0.52
N MET A 277 -2.18 -0.73 0.31
CA MET A 277 -3.13 0.38 0.16
C MET A 277 -3.10 1.33 1.37
N LEU A 278 -3.18 0.76 2.58
CA LEU A 278 -3.08 1.54 3.82
C LEU A 278 -1.70 2.17 3.99
N GLY A 279 -0.64 1.47 3.60
CA GLY A 279 0.74 1.96 3.65
C GLY A 279 0.96 3.25 2.85
N PHE A 280 0.36 3.36 1.65
CA PHE A 280 0.43 4.59 0.85
C PHE A 280 -0.28 5.77 1.50
N ARG A 281 -1.29 5.53 2.33
CA ARG A 281 -2.04 6.57 3.06
C ARG A 281 -1.37 6.98 4.37
N MET A 282 -0.27 6.34 4.78
CA MET A 282 0.42 6.69 6.03
C MET A 282 1.13 8.05 5.91
N PRO A 283 1.07 8.92 6.93
CA PRO A 283 1.78 10.21 6.92
C PRO A 283 3.28 10.09 6.66
N ALA A 284 3.90 9.02 7.18
CA ALA A 284 5.33 8.75 7.02
C ALA A 284 5.75 8.42 5.57
N ALA A 285 4.80 8.03 4.69
CA ALA A 285 5.06 7.83 3.26
C ALA A 285 5.28 9.17 2.54
N GLY A 286 4.75 10.26 3.09
CA GLY A 286 4.82 11.61 2.55
C GLY A 286 3.56 12.03 1.79
N TYR A 287 3.34 13.34 1.76
CA TYR A 287 2.12 13.97 1.24
C TYR A 287 1.72 13.51 -0.17
N GLN A 288 2.70 13.39 -1.07
CA GLN A 288 2.45 12.98 -2.46
C GLN A 288 1.80 11.59 -2.54
N LEU A 289 2.24 10.64 -1.71
CA LEU A 289 1.69 9.28 -1.69
C LEU A 289 0.36 9.21 -0.93
N GLN A 290 0.22 10.02 0.13
CA GLN A 290 -0.97 10.05 0.97
C GLN A 290 -2.19 10.66 0.28
N TYR A 291 -2.02 11.77 -0.45
CA TYR A 291 -3.13 12.57 -0.96
C TYR A 291 -3.34 12.47 -2.47
N LEU A 292 -2.29 12.18 -3.24
CA LEU A 292 -2.48 11.96 -4.67
C LEU A 292 -2.98 10.54 -4.88
N ASN A 293 -4.12 10.40 -5.57
CA ASN A 293 -4.73 9.10 -5.78
C ASN A 293 -3.98 8.23 -6.82
N TYR A 294 -3.03 8.79 -7.58
CA TYR A 294 -2.37 8.05 -8.68
C TYR A 294 -1.59 6.78 -8.25
N PRO A 295 -0.84 6.72 -7.13
CA PRO A 295 -0.15 5.49 -6.72
C PRO A 295 -1.13 4.38 -6.35
N LEU A 296 -2.24 4.76 -5.73
CA LEU A 296 -3.34 3.88 -5.41
C LEU A 296 -3.99 3.35 -6.70
N TRP A 297 -4.29 4.22 -7.68
CA TRP A 297 -4.81 3.80 -8.98
C TRP A 297 -3.86 2.88 -9.74
N ILE A 298 -2.54 3.13 -9.66
CA ILE A 298 -1.52 2.24 -10.26
C ILE A 298 -1.56 0.86 -9.60
N LEU A 299 -1.63 0.78 -8.28
CA LEU A 299 -1.68 -0.51 -7.59
C LEU A 299 -3.03 -1.22 -7.84
N ILE A 300 -4.15 -0.50 -7.89
CA ILE A 300 -5.44 -1.07 -8.31
C ILE A 300 -5.35 -1.62 -9.75
N PHE A 301 -4.80 -0.84 -10.67
CA PHE A 301 -4.59 -1.27 -12.06
C PHE A 301 -3.72 -2.53 -12.11
N PHE A 302 -2.64 -2.59 -11.33
CA PHE A 302 -1.79 -3.77 -11.25
C PHE A 302 -2.55 -4.99 -10.72
N VAL A 303 -3.38 -4.84 -9.68
CA VAL A 303 -4.20 -5.94 -9.13
C VAL A 303 -5.19 -6.45 -10.17
N ILE A 304 -5.85 -5.54 -10.91
CA ILE A 304 -6.77 -5.90 -12.01
C ILE A 304 -6.02 -6.61 -13.13
N PHE A 305 -4.85 -6.10 -13.52
CA PHE A 305 -3.99 -6.69 -14.54
C PHE A 305 -3.55 -8.10 -14.14
N GLN A 306 -3.03 -8.28 -12.93
CA GLN A 306 -2.62 -9.57 -12.37
C GLN A 306 -3.79 -10.56 -12.39
N PHE A 307 -4.96 -10.15 -11.91
CA PHE A 307 -6.16 -10.99 -11.93
C PHE A 307 -6.57 -11.37 -13.37
N SER A 308 -6.50 -10.42 -14.30
CA SER A 308 -6.80 -10.66 -15.72
C SER A 308 -5.85 -11.68 -16.34
N VAL A 309 -4.55 -11.59 -16.03
CA VAL A 309 -3.55 -12.57 -16.48
C VAL A 309 -3.85 -13.96 -15.94
N GLU A 310 -4.12 -14.10 -14.64
CA GLU A 310 -4.48 -15.38 -14.03
C GLU A 310 -5.76 -15.97 -14.64
N LEU A 311 -6.78 -15.14 -14.87
CA LEU A 311 -8.02 -15.55 -15.52
C LEU A 311 -7.77 -16.04 -16.95
N ILE A 312 -6.99 -15.31 -17.75
CA ILE A 312 -6.65 -15.69 -19.13
C ILE A 312 -5.87 -17.00 -19.14
N LEU A 313 -4.87 -17.17 -18.28
CA LEU A 313 -4.08 -18.40 -18.19
C LEU A 313 -4.92 -19.60 -17.76
N GLU A 314 -5.85 -19.40 -16.81
CA GLU A 314 -6.77 -20.46 -16.38
C GLU A 314 -7.78 -20.84 -17.49
N LEU A 315 -8.32 -19.85 -18.21
CA LEU A 315 -9.20 -20.09 -19.35
C LEU A 315 -8.45 -20.83 -20.47
N HIS A 316 -7.24 -20.39 -20.80
CA HIS A 316 -6.38 -21.06 -21.77
C HIS A 316 -6.09 -22.51 -21.35
N GLY A 317 -5.74 -22.74 -20.07
CA GLY A 317 -5.55 -24.08 -19.51
C GLY A 317 -6.80 -24.96 -19.62
N CYS A 318 -7.97 -24.42 -19.29
CA CYS A 318 -9.26 -25.12 -19.40
C CYS A 318 -9.62 -25.48 -20.86
N LEU A 319 -9.44 -24.53 -21.79
CA LEU A 319 -9.70 -24.73 -23.21
C LEU A 319 -8.75 -25.77 -23.80
N TYR A 320 -7.46 -25.68 -23.45
CA TYR A 320 -6.44 -26.64 -23.86
C TYR A 320 -6.74 -28.05 -23.33
N TYR A 321 -7.08 -28.17 -22.03
CA TYR A 321 -7.49 -29.44 -21.43
C TYR A 321 -8.72 -30.04 -22.13
N ARG A 322 -9.77 -29.23 -22.40
CA ARG A 322 -10.97 -29.69 -23.11
C ARG A 322 -10.66 -30.16 -24.52
N ARG A 323 -9.80 -29.44 -25.25
CA ARG A 323 -9.36 -29.82 -26.60
C ARG A 323 -8.60 -31.15 -26.59
N ASN A 324 -7.67 -31.34 -25.66
CA ASN A 324 -6.90 -32.59 -25.56
C ASN A 324 -7.78 -33.77 -25.12
N LYS A 325 -8.72 -33.55 -24.19
CA LYS A 325 -9.70 -34.57 -23.80
C LYS A 325 -10.55 -35.03 -25.00
N ASN A 326 -10.99 -34.09 -25.83
CA ASN A 326 -11.72 -34.41 -27.06
C ASN A 326 -10.85 -35.22 -28.04
N LYS A 327 -9.61 -34.78 -28.32
CA LYS A 327 -8.67 -35.54 -29.18
C LYS A 327 -8.44 -36.97 -28.69
N ARG A 328 -8.29 -37.16 -27.37
CA ARG A 328 -8.06 -38.50 -26.80
C ARG A 328 -9.30 -39.39 -26.92
N ARG A 329 -10.49 -38.84 -26.70
CA ARG A 329 -11.75 -39.56 -26.93
C ARG A 329 -11.93 -39.93 -28.41
N ASP A 330 -11.58 -39.04 -29.32
CA ASP A 330 -11.66 -39.29 -30.77
C ASP A 330 -10.67 -40.40 -31.18
N PHE A 331 -9.46 -40.41 -30.61
CA PHE A 331 -8.48 -41.48 -30.80
C PHE A 331 -8.98 -42.83 -30.27
N GLU A 332 -9.53 -42.87 -29.05
CA GLU A 332 -10.09 -44.09 -28.46
C GLU A 332 -11.24 -44.66 -29.33
N TYR A 333 -12.10 -43.80 -29.86
CA TYR A 333 -13.16 -44.18 -30.78
C TYR A 333 -12.61 -44.77 -32.09
N GLN A 334 -11.63 -44.12 -32.73
CA GLN A 334 -10.99 -44.63 -33.94
C GLN A 334 -10.28 -45.98 -33.70
N LEU A 335 -9.64 -46.13 -32.54
CA LEU A 335 -8.95 -47.37 -32.16
C LEU A 335 -9.94 -48.52 -31.98
N GLN A 336 -11.10 -48.27 -31.36
CA GLN A 336 -12.17 -49.26 -31.25
C GLN A 336 -12.70 -49.70 -32.62
N GLN A 337 -12.91 -48.76 -33.54
CA GLN A 337 -13.34 -49.06 -34.91
C GLN A 337 -12.31 -49.89 -35.69
N TYR A 338 -11.03 -49.57 -35.53
CA TYR A 338 -9.93 -50.35 -36.09
C TYR A 338 -9.97 -51.81 -35.59
N HIS A 339 -10.06 -52.03 -34.28
CA HIS A 339 -10.14 -53.38 -33.71
C HIS A 339 -11.41 -54.14 -34.11
N ALA A 340 -12.54 -53.46 -34.31
CA ALA A 340 -13.76 -54.09 -34.83
C ALA A 340 -13.58 -54.55 -36.29
N ALA A 341 -12.96 -53.72 -37.14
CA ALA A 341 -12.73 -54.05 -38.55
C ALA A 341 -11.74 -55.23 -38.73
N VAL A 342 -10.67 -55.26 -37.93
CA VAL A 342 -9.70 -56.36 -37.95
C VAL A 342 -10.35 -57.69 -37.54
N ARG A 343 -11.23 -57.68 -36.53
CA ARG A 343 -11.96 -58.88 -36.10
C ARG A 343 -12.91 -59.44 -37.16
N LEU A 344 -13.48 -58.59 -37.99
CA LEU A 344 -14.44 -58.97 -39.04
C LEU A 344 -13.76 -59.35 -40.37
N GLY A 345 -12.43 -59.44 -40.42
CA GLY A 345 -11.70 -59.77 -41.66
C GLY A 345 -11.74 -58.68 -42.73
N GLY A 346 -12.03 -57.43 -42.36
CA GLY A 346 -12.03 -56.30 -43.28
C GLY A 346 -10.62 -56.01 -43.83
N GLY A 347 -10.54 -55.53 -45.08
CA GLY A 347 -9.29 -55.19 -45.77
C GLY A 347 -8.38 -54.19 -45.02
N PRO A 348 -7.17 -53.92 -45.54
CA PRO A 348 -6.12 -53.23 -44.79
C PRO A 348 -6.54 -51.81 -44.38
N LYS A 349 -6.86 -51.63 -43.09
CA LYS A 349 -6.96 -50.32 -42.44
C LYS A 349 -5.65 -50.01 -41.74
N SER A 350 -5.11 -48.81 -41.94
CA SER A 350 -3.99 -48.32 -41.14
C SER A 350 -4.45 -48.06 -39.71
N ARG A 351 -3.59 -48.39 -38.73
CA ARG A 351 -3.83 -48.07 -37.32
C ARG A 351 -3.88 -46.54 -37.17
N PRO A 352 -4.86 -45.96 -36.46
CA PRO A 352 -4.88 -44.53 -36.21
C PRO A 352 -3.58 -44.11 -35.50
N PRO A 353 -2.92 -43.03 -35.93
CA PRO A 353 -1.72 -42.55 -35.29
C PRO A 353 -2.05 -42.12 -33.86
N GLU A 354 -1.21 -42.53 -32.92
CA GLU A 354 -1.35 -42.09 -31.53
C GLU A 354 -1.19 -40.56 -31.49
N PRO A 355 -2.12 -39.83 -30.84
CA PRO A 355 -1.94 -38.39 -30.69
C PRO A 355 -0.60 -38.17 -29.99
N GLU A 356 0.25 -37.30 -30.56
CA GLU A 356 1.54 -36.96 -29.95
C GLU A 356 1.34 -36.70 -28.46
N PRO A 357 2.26 -37.18 -27.60
CA PRO A 357 2.19 -36.88 -26.18
C PRO A 357 2.21 -35.37 -26.04
N SER A 358 1.04 -34.79 -25.76
CA SER A 358 0.96 -33.41 -25.31
C SER A 358 1.96 -33.29 -24.17
N MET A 359 2.86 -32.29 -24.22
CA MET A 359 3.67 -31.88 -23.07
C MET A 359 2.84 -32.15 -21.82
N ILE A 360 3.36 -33.06 -20.99
CA ILE A 360 2.67 -33.80 -19.93
C ILE A 360 1.58 -32.92 -19.33
N VAL A 361 0.33 -33.37 -19.49
CA VAL A 361 -0.86 -32.69 -18.96
C VAL A 361 -0.61 -32.33 -17.50
N PRO A 362 -0.96 -31.11 -17.05
CA PRO A 362 -0.78 -30.74 -15.66
C PRO A 362 -1.47 -31.78 -14.79
N HIS A 363 -0.69 -32.44 -13.93
CA HIS A 363 -1.23 -33.02 -12.71
C HIS A 363 -1.79 -31.86 -11.88
N TYR A 364 -3.00 -31.42 -12.24
CA TYR A 364 -3.80 -30.51 -11.44
C TYR A 364 -3.92 -31.16 -10.06
N GLN A 365 -3.42 -30.46 -9.04
CA GLN A 365 -3.61 -30.83 -7.63
C GLN A 365 -5.10 -30.85 -7.21
N PHE A 366 -6.01 -30.40 -8.09
CA PHE A 366 -7.44 -30.51 -7.89
C PHE A 366 -7.96 -31.78 -8.57
N ARG A 367 -8.25 -32.79 -7.75
CA ARG A 367 -8.80 -34.10 -8.18
C ARG A 367 -10.13 -33.97 -8.93
N THR A 368 -10.79 -32.81 -8.90
CA THR A 368 -12.00 -32.50 -9.66
C THR A 368 -12.09 -31.00 -10.03
N PRO A 369 -12.55 -30.65 -11.25
CA PRO A 369 -12.85 -29.26 -11.65
C PRO A 369 -13.92 -28.58 -10.79
N SER A 370 -14.75 -29.36 -10.08
CA SER A 370 -15.83 -28.87 -9.21
C SER A 370 -15.30 -28.27 -7.89
N GLN A 371 -14.24 -28.83 -7.30
CA GLN A 371 -13.64 -28.29 -6.07
C GLN A 371 -12.90 -26.97 -6.30
N PHE A 372 -12.26 -26.82 -7.47
CA PHE A 372 -11.58 -25.58 -7.86
C PHE A 372 -12.55 -24.45 -8.23
N ARG A 373 -13.66 -24.76 -8.94
CA ARG A 373 -14.73 -23.79 -9.24
C ARG A 373 -15.39 -23.23 -7.99
N ALA A 374 -15.62 -24.06 -6.97
CA ALA A 374 -16.20 -23.62 -5.70
C ALA A 374 -15.25 -22.72 -4.88
N PHE A 375 -13.94 -22.97 -4.96
CA PHE A 375 -12.92 -22.15 -4.30
C PHE A 375 -12.72 -20.81 -5.00
N LEU A 376 -12.61 -20.79 -6.35
CA LEU A 376 -12.49 -19.55 -7.11
C LEU A 376 -13.71 -18.65 -6.89
N MET A 377 -14.94 -19.17 -6.98
CA MET A 377 -16.13 -18.35 -6.77
C MET A 377 -16.23 -17.77 -5.35
N ARG A 378 -15.79 -18.50 -4.32
CA ARG A 378 -15.86 -18.02 -2.93
C ARG A 378 -14.74 -17.03 -2.59
N SER A 379 -13.50 -17.27 -3.03
CA SER A 379 -12.41 -16.31 -2.83
C SER A 379 -12.55 -15.07 -3.70
N LEU A 380 -13.13 -15.18 -4.91
CA LEU A 380 -13.34 -14.03 -5.79
C LEU A 380 -14.46 -13.09 -5.34
N MET A 381 -15.55 -13.61 -4.78
CA MET A 381 -16.62 -12.75 -4.25
C MET A 381 -16.13 -11.90 -3.07
N LEU A 382 -15.34 -12.48 -2.17
CA LEU A 382 -14.89 -11.77 -0.96
C LEU A 382 -13.89 -10.65 -1.27
N THR A 383 -12.98 -10.84 -2.23
CA THR A 383 -12.01 -9.80 -2.61
C THR A 383 -12.65 -8.70 -3.45
N PHE A 384 -13.63 -9.02 -4.32
CA PHE A 384 -14.29 -8.04 -5.17
C PHE A 384 -15.34 -7.20 -4.42
N LEU A 385 -16.09 -7.80 -3.47
CA LEU A 385 -17.07 -7.08 -2.66
C LEU A 385 -16.42 -6.12 -1.66
N HIS A 386 -15.21 -6.41 -1.18
CA HIS A 386 -14.51 -5.52 -0.25
C HIS A 386 -13.80 -4.35 -0.95
N ILE A 387 -13.37 -4.52 -2.21
CA ILE A 387 -12.67 -3.46 -2.98
C ILE A 387 -13.65 -2.46 -3.60
N ILE A 388 -14.90 -2.86 -3.88
CA ILE A 388 -15.92 -1.97 -4.48
C ILE A 388 -16.83 -1.35 -3.41
N GLY A 389 -16.87 -1.92 -2.20
CA GLY A 389 -17.79 -1.53 -1.13
C GLY A 389 -17.22 -0.59 -0.05
N SER A 390 -16.20 0.22 -0.32
CA SER A 390 -15.64 1.18 0.65
C SER A 390 -15.25 2.49 0.02
#